data_AF-A0A9W5VY67-F1
#
_entry.id   AF-A0A9W5VY67-F1
#
_cell.length_a   1.000
_cell.length_b   1.000
_cell.length_c   1.000
_cell.angle_alpha   90.00
_cell.angle_beta   90.00
_cell.angle_gamma   90.00
#
_symmetry.space_group_name_H-M   'P 1'
#
loop_
_entity.id
_entity.type
_entity.pdbx_description
1 polymer ?
#
loop_
_entity_poly.entity_id
_entity_poly.type
_entity_poly.pdbx_seq_one_letter_code
_entity_poly.pdbx_strand_id
1 'polypeptide(L)'
;MMQRRKRFIKGLSLLVVLVICGLLINNWFFKLNTMRLPELKKQAAQYVVQQYENKKNGLKSDFGSAENIDLETATISGPFLGVSQANLLMLNVDLYWVISSQETVVGTVEQDLGLFAIGSYFGTPKMWIQTRNAGLLQEMHNRNYRCLVRSFCGLGLSGWPPPYLADGYLGSYSPDDGYFEIIKEDYHVSEIISFRLGEEHLDFMANPERVVDLVK
;
A
#
# COMPACT_ATOMS: atom_id res chain seq x y z
N MET A 1 37.01 25.24 -26.16
CA MET A 1 36.28 25.88 -25.04
C MET A 1 34.79 25.53 -24.96
N MET A 2 34.03 25.53 -26.08
CA MET A 2 32.58 25.29 -26.08
C MET A 2 32.13 23.92 -25.54
N GLN A 3 32.88 22.84 -25.77
CA GLN A 3 32.49 21.49 -25.29
C GLN A 3 32.57 21.33 -23.75
N ARG A 4 33.54 21.99 -23.09
CA ARG A 4 33.68 21.96 -21.62
C ARG A 4 32.52 22.70 -20.94
N ARG A 5 32.11 23.86 -21.47
CA ARG A 5 30.92 24.59 -21.00
C ARG A 5 29.63 23.78 -21.17
N LYS A 6 29.43 23.09 -22.31
CA LYS A 6 28.25 22.24 -22.53
C LYS A 6 28.18 21.05 -21.55
N ARG A 7 29.30 20.40 -21.23
CA ARG A 7 29.32 19.31 -20.22
C ARG A 7 29.06 19.82 -18.81
N PHE A 8 29.61 20.99 -18.47
CA PHE A 8 29.39 21.61 -17.17
C PHE A 8 27.92 22.00 -16.97
N ILE A 9 27.27 22.61 -17.97
CA ILE A 9 25.84 22.95 -17.93
C ILE A 9 24.97 21.69 -17.82
N LYS A 10 25.28 20.61 -18.55
CA LYS A 10 24.57 19.32 -18.42
C LYS A 10 24.74 18.71 -17.03
N GLY A 11 25.94 18.75 -16.47
CA GLY A 11 26.22 18.24 -15.12
C GLY A 11 25.48 19.04 -14.04
N LEU A 12 25.45 20.37 -14.16
CA LEU A 12 24.73 21.24 -13.24
C LEU A 12 23.20 21.04 -13.35
N SER A 13 22.68 20.91 -14.58
CA SER A 13 21.27 20.60 -14.81
C SER A 13 20.86 19.26 -14.20
N LEU A 14 21.69 18.22 -14.34
CA LEU A 14 21.45 16.92 -13.72
C LEU A 14 21.47 17.02 -12.19
N LEU A 15 22.42 17.77 -11.62
CA LEU A 15 22.52 17.95 -10.18
C LEU A 15 21.31 18.70 -9.62
N VAL A 16 20.82 19.73 -10.31
CA VAL A 16 19.59 20.44 -9.94
C VAL A 16 18.38 19.50 -9.97
N VAL A 17 18.25 18.66 -11.01
CA VAL A 17 17.18 17.66 -11.06
C VAL A 17 17.28 16.67 -9.90
N LEU A 18 18.49 16.16 -9.60
CA LEU A 18 18.70 15.23 -8.49
C LEU A 18 18.39 15.86 -7.13
N VAL A 19 18.75 17.13 -6.92
CA VAL A 19 18.45 17.86 -5.68
C VAL A 19 16.94 18.10 -5.55
N ILE A 20 16.25 18.50 -6.63
CA ILE A 20 14.80 18.67 -6.62
C ILE A 20 14.11 17.34 -6.38
N CYS A 21 14.51 16.26 -7.06
CA CYS A 21 14.01 14.92 -6.81
C CYS A 21 14.25 14.49 -5.36
N GLY A 22 15.45 14.71 -4.82
CA GLY A 22 15.79 14.39 -3.43
C GLY A 22 14.96 15.17 -2.42
N LEU A 23 14.72 16.46 -2.66
CA LEU A 23 13.87 17.30 -1.81
C LEU A 23 12.39 16.91 -1.90
N LEU A 24 11.89 16.59 -3.09
CA LEU A 24 10.53 16.08 -3.27
C LEU A 24 10.36 14.76 -2.53
N ILE A 25 11.26 13.80 -2.75
CA ILE A 25 11.27 12.51 -2.06
C ILE A 25 11.32 12.71 -0.53
N ASN A 26 12.20 13.58 -0.02
CA ASN A 26 12.35 13.82 1.42
C ASN A 26 11.12 14.52 2.03
N ASN A 27 10.56 15.53 1.37
CA ASN A 27 9.35 16.22 1.83
C ASN A 27 8.12 15.30 1.80
N TRP A 28 8.10 14.36 0.87
CA TRP A 28 7.03 13.38 0.69
C TRP A 28 7.09 12.25 1.72
N PHE A 29 8.29 11.74 2.04
CA PHE A 29 8.50 10.79 3.12
C PHE A 29 8.11 11.32 4.51
N PHE A 30 8.11 12.65 4.69
CA PHE A 30 7.89 13.25 6.01
C PHE A 30 6.43 13.54 6.38
N LYS A 31 5.47 13.54 5.44
CA LYS A 31 4.07 13.88 5.78
C LYS A 31 3.00 13.12 4.97
N LEU A 32 2.80 11.84 5.31
CA LEU A 32 1.53 11.13 5.06
C LEU A 32 0.33 11.84 5.71
N ASN A 33 0.51 12.44 6.90
CA ASN A 33 -0.51 13.26 7.56
C ASN A 33 -0.93 14.53 6.78
N THR A 34 -0.20 14.91 5.72
CA THR A 34 -0.65 15.97 4.80
C THR A 34 -1.15 15.46 3.46
N MET A 35 -1.11 14.14 3.26
CA MET A 35 -1.75 13.54 2.09
C MET A 35 -3.26 13.67 2.24
N ARG A 36 -3.88 13.86 1.08
CA ARG A 36 -5.31 13.80 0.87
C ARG A 36 -5.78 12.33 0.97
N LEU A 37 -5.67 11.75 2.18
CA LEU A 37 -6.07 10.37 2.46
C LEU A 37 -7.50 10.06 1.99
N PRO A 38 -8.49 10.97 2.16
CA PRO A 38 -9.83 10.75 1.61
C PRO A 38 -9.82 10.60 0.07
N GLU A 39 -9.09 11.44 -0.66
CA GLU A 39 -8.97 11.32 -2.10
C GLU A 39 -8.22 10.05 -2.53
N LEU A 40 -7.19 9.63 -1.82
CA LEU A 40 -6.47 8.37 -2.08
C LEU A 40 -7.36 7.16 -1.84
N LYS A 41 -8.14 7.16 -0.75
CA LYS A 41 -9.16 6.15 -0.46
C LYS A 41 -10.23 6.10 -1.55
N LYS A 42 -10.69 7.26 -2.03
CA LYS A 42 -11.64 7.36 -3.15
C LYS A 42 -11.05 6.75 -4.43
N GLN A 43 -9.79 7.02 -4.75
CA GLN A 43 -9.11 6.40 -5.91
C GLN A 43 -8.99 4.87 -5.75
N ALA A 44 -8.67 4.38 -4.56
CA ALA A 44 -8.64 2.95 -4.27
C ALA A 44 -10.02 2.31 -4.45
N ALA A 45 -11.09 2.96 -3.97
CA ALA A 45 -12.47 2.51 -4.15
C ALA A 45 -12.88 2.46 -5.64
N GLN A 46 -12.52 3.49 -6.42
CA GLN A 46 -12.73 3.50 -7.87
C GLN A 46 -12.03 2.33 -8.56
N TYR A 47 -10.79 2.03 -8.13
CA TYR A 47 -10.04 0.89 -8.64
C TYR A 47 -10.73 -0.45 -8.31
N VAL A 48 -11.23 -0.61 -7.09
CA VAL A 48 -12.02 -1.79 -6.68
C VAL A 48 -13.23 -2.00 -7.59
N VAL A 49 -14.03 -0.95 -7.83
CA VAL A 49 -15.20 -1.03 -8.72
C VAL A 49 -14.78 -1.40 -10.14
N GLN A 50 -13.71 -0.78 -10.65
CA GLN A 50 -13.19 -1.09 -11.98
C GLN A 50 -12.77 -2.57 -12.09
N GLN A 51 -12.02 -3.09 -11.12
CA GLN A 51 -11.58 -4.48 -11.12
C GLN A 51 -12.75 -5.46 -10.99
N TYR A 52 -13.77 -5.10 -10.23
CA TYR A 52 -14.99 -5.89 -10.12
C TYR A 52 -15.74 -5.96 -11.46
N GLU A 53 -15.98 -4.82 -12.10
CA GLU A 53 -16.66 -4.77 -13.40
C GLU A 53 -15.84 -5.48 -14.49
N ASN A 54 -14.51 -5.36 -14.47
CA ASN A 54 -13.65 -6.14 -15.35
C ASN A 54 -13.89 -7.65 -15.19
N LYS A 55 -13.91 -8.15 -13.94
CA LYS A 55 -14.15 -9.58 -13.65
C LYS A 55 -15.53 -10.03 -14.12
N LYS A 56 -16.56 -9.26 -13.81
CA LYS A 56 -17.96 -9.52 -14.21
C LYS A 56 -18.11 -9.60 -15.73
N ASN A 57 -17.38 -8.75 -16.45
CA ASN A 57 -17.39 -8.71 -17.92
C ASN A 57 -16.38 -9.68 -18.57
N GLY A 58 -15.72 -10.55 -17.81
CA GLY A 58 -14.75 -11.53 -18.32
C GLY A 58 -13.42 -10.91 -18.79
N LEU A 59 -13.14 -9.67 -18.42
CA LEU A 59 -11.87 -8.99 -18.66
C LEU A 59 -10.85 -9.35 -17.58
N LYS A 60 -9.56 -9.07 -17.85
CA LYS A 60 -8.49 -9.26 -16.87
C LYS A 60 -8.79 -8.41 -15.63
N SER A 61 -8.78 -9.06 -14.47
CA SER A 61 -9.05 -8.45 -13.17
C SER A 61 -8.05 -8.92 -12.12
N ASP A 62 -7.69 -8.02 -11.22
CA ASP A 62 -6.81 -8.32 -10.08
C ASP A 62 -7.51 -9.14 -8.98
N PHE A 63 -8.85 -9.24 -9.02
CA PHE A 63 -9.59 -10.04 -8.04
C PHE A 63 -9.34 -11.55 -8.10
N GLY A 64 -8.47 -12.03 -8.99
CA GLY A 64 -8.02 -13.42 -9.06
C GLY A 64 -9.16 -14.42 -8.90
N SER A 65 -8.91 -15.44 -8.06
CA SER A 65 -9.89 -16.48 -7.68
C SER A 65 -10.80 -16.10 -6.52
N ALA A 66 -10.75 -14.87 -5.99
CA ALA A 66 -11.62 -14.47 -4.88
C ALA A 66 -13.08 -14.67 -5.31
N GLU A 67 -13.84 -15.46 -4.55
CA GLU A 67 -15.25 -15.71 -4.85
C GLU A 67 -16.05 -14.41 -4.82
N ASN A 68 -17.18 -14.40 -5.55
CA ASN A 68 -18.02 -13.24 -5.86
C ASN A 68 -18.13 -12.22 -4.73
N ILE A 69 -17.36 -11.13 -4.85
CA ILE A 69 -17.44 -9.98 -3.96
C ILE A 69 -18.76 -9.28 -4.23
N ASP A 70 -19.61 -9.12 -3.23
CA ASP A 70 -20.78 -8.27 -3.37
C ASP A 70 -20.38 -6.81 -3.17
N LEU A 71 -20.33 -6.05 -4.28
CA LEU A 71 -19.99 -4.62 -4.26
C LEU A 71 -20.94 -3.80 -3.37
N GLU A 72 -22.20 -4.21 -3.23
CA GLU A 72 -23.18 -3.48 -2.43
C GLU A 72 -22.86 -3.53 -0.94
N THR A 73 -22.27 -4.64 -0.48
CA THR A 73 -21.84 -4.83 0.90
C THR A 73 -20.34 -4.61 1.10
N ALA A 74 -19.60 -4.34 0.03
CA ALA A 74 -18.16 -4.12 0.10
C ALA A 74 -17.82 -2.79 0.79
N THR A 75 -16.89 -2.86 1.74
CA THR A 75 -16.32 -1.71 2.43
C THR A 75 -14.83 -1.61 2.17
N ILE A 76 -14.32 -0.39 2.29
CA ILE A 76 -12.89 -0.08 2.24
C ILE A 76 -12.47 0.65 3.52
N SER A 77 -11.43 0.13 4.18
CA SER A 77 -10.92 0.60 5.48
C SER A 77 -9.42 0.91 5.42
N GLY A 78 -8.89 1.53 6.48
CA GLY A 78 -7.49 1.93 6.60
C GLY A 78 -7.30 3.45 6.50
N PRO A 79 -6.11 3.94 6.11
CA PRO A 79 -5.00 3.18 5.52
C PRO A 79 -4.20 2.32 6.51
N PHE A 80 -3.43 1.37 5.99
CA PHE A 80 -2.26 0.84 6.67
C PHE A 80 -1.00 1.01 5.80
N LEU A 81 0.18 1.09 6.42
CA LEU A 81 1.43 1.43 5.71
C LEU A 81 2.16 0.21 5.15
N GLY A 82 2.67 0.37 3.93
CA GLY A 82 3.73 -0.47 3.36
C GLY A 82 5.11 0.12 3.66
N VAL A 83 5.91 -0.61 4.42
CA VAL A 83 7.28 -0.22 4.77
C VAL A 83 8.28 -1.15 4.10
N SER A 84 9.28 -0.56 3.44
CA SER A 84 10.47 -1.30 3.03
C SER A 84 11.58 -1.03 4.03
N GLN A 85 12.17 -2.12 4.54
CA GLN A 85 13.33 -2.04 5.40
C GLN A 85 14.60 -2.11 4.55
N ALA A 86 15.27 -0.97 4.39
CA ALA A 86 16.63 -0.90 3.86
C ALA A 86 17.57 -0.48 5.01
N ASN A 87 18.26 -1.45 5.63
CA ASN A 87 19.11 -1.25 6.80
C ASN A 87 18.34 -0.61 7.98
N LEU A 88 18.86 0.47 8.59
CA LEU A 88 18.26 1.21 9.71
C LEU A 88 17.15 2.21 9.28
N LEU A 89 16.85 2.30 7.98
CA LEU A 89 15.86 3.23 7.44
C LEU A 89 14.63 2.45 6.97
N MET A 90 13.49 2.68 7.63
CA MET A 90 12.19 2.27 7.10
C MET A 90 11.67 3.36 6.17
N LEU A 91 11.57 2.99 4.90
CA LEU A 91 11.01 3.84 3.86
C LEU A 91 9.53 3.47 3.70
N ASN A 92 8.65 4.46 3.74
CA ASN A 92 7.23 4.26 3.43
C ASN A 92 7.08 4.24 1.92
N VAL A 93 6.86 3.06 1.35
CA VAL A 93 6.87 2.87 -0.10
C VAL A 93 5.45 2.84 -0.66
N ASP A 94 4.49 2.33 0.12
CA ASP A 94 3.15 1.99 -0.34
C ASP A 94 2.08 2.34 0.71
N LEU A 95 0.86 2.63 0.25
CA LEU A 95 -0.34 2.70 1.08
C LEU A 95 -1.24 1.53 0.75
N TYR A 96 -1.83 0.92 1.76
CA TYR A 96 -2.78 -0.15 1.57
C TYR A 96 -4.14 0.18 2.17
N TRP A 97 -5.16 -0.34 1.52
CA TRP A 97 -6.56 -0.24 1.93
C TRP A 97 -7.16 -1.62 2.03
N VAL A 98 -7.87 -1.90 3.12
CA VAL A 98 -8.50 -3.20 3.33
C VAL A 98 -9.85 -3.22 2.66
N ILE A 99 -10.09 -4.22 1.82
CA ILE A 99 -11.38 -4.51 1.23
C ILE A 99 -12.05 -5.57 2.10
N SER A 100 -13.23 -5.28 2.61
CA SER A 100 -14.03 -6.25 3.37
C SER A 100 -15.40 -6.40 2.75
N SER A 101 -16.02 -7.56 2.92
CA SER A 101 -17.43 -7.79 2.62
C SER A 101 -18.04 -8.52 3.81
N GLN A 102 -19.15 -8.01 4.34
CA GLN A 102 -19.80 -8.59 5.53
C GLN A 102 -18.78 -8.82 6.68
N GLU A 103 -17.96 -7.82 6.98
CA GLU A 103 -16.90 -7.83 8.02
C GLU A 103 -15.76 -8.84 7.80
N THR A 104 -15.78 -9.61 6.70
CA THR A 104 -14.69 -10.51 6.34
C THR A 104 -13.73 -9.82 5.38
N VAL A 105 -12.43 -9.86 5.68
CA VAL A 105 -11.39 -9.35 4.78
C VAL A 105 -11.37 -10.20 3.51
N VAL A 106 -11.50 -9.52 2.37
CA VAL A 106 -11.49 -10.13 1.03
C VAL A 106 -10.15 -9.90 0.32
N GLY A 107 -9.47 -8.83 0.67
CA GLY A 107 -8.17 -8.49 0.12
C GLY A 107 -7.74 -7.08 0.48
N THR A 108 -6.68 -6.62 -0.16
CA THR A 108 -6.14 -5.28 0.02
C THR A 108 -5.89 -4.62 -1.33
N VAL A 109 -6.18 -3.33 -1.44
CA VAL A 109 -5.67 -2.48 -2.53
C VAL A 109 -4.31 -1.95 -2.10
N GLU A 110 -3.27 -2.30 -2.84
CA GLU A 110 -1.98 -1.63 -2.74
C GLU A 110 -1.97 -0.39 -3.64
N GLN A 111 -1.51 0.73 -3.10
CA GLN A 111 -1.26 1.96 -3.84
C GLN A 111 0.22 2.29 -3.74
N ASP A 112 0.93 2.09 -4.85
CA ASP A 112 2.35 2.44 -4.94
C ASP A 112 2.49 3.96 -4.87
N LEU A 113 3.14 4.36 -3.80
CA LEU A 113 3.31 5.72 -3.38
C LEU A 113 4.61 6.30 -3.97
N GLY A 114 5.67 5.50 -4.12
CA GLY A 114 6.94 5.91 -4.75
C GLY A 114 6.78 6.39 -6.20
N LEU A 115 5.92 5.74 -6.99
CA LEU A 115 5.58 6.18 -8.35
C LEU A 115 4.70 7.44 -8.37
N PHE A 116 3.94 7.74 -7.31
CA PHE A 116 3.17 8.99 -7.22
C PHE A 116 4.08 10.21 -7.17
N ALA A 117 5.24 10.15 -6.50
CA ALA A 117 6.17 11.28 -6.43
C ALA A 117 6.81 11.66 -7.79
N ILE A 118 6.98 10.69 -8.70
CA ILE A 118 7.52 10.93 -10.06
C ILE A 118 6.38 11.10 -11.08
N GLY A 119 5.26 10.41 -10.86
CA GLY A 119 4.09 10.36 -11.72
C GLY A 119 3.04 11.42 -11.45
N SER A 120 3.05 12.14 -10.32
CA SER A 120 2.07 13.20 -10.02
C SER A 120 2.19 14.44 -10.91
N TYR A 121 3.19 14.50 -11.79
CA TYR A 121 3.18 15.44 -12.91
C TYR A 121 2.32 14.94 -14.10
N PHE A 122 1.96 13.65 -14.20
CA PHE A 122 1.34 13.04 -15.39
C PHE A 122 0.38 11.82 -15.23
N GLY A 123 0.10 11.23 -14.05
CA GLY A 123 -0.70 9.98 -14.02
C GLY A 123 -1.32 9.54 -12.68
N THR A 124 -2.28 8.60 -12.80
CA THR A 124 -2.94 7.86 -11.71
C THR A 124 -1.95 6.93 -10.98
N PRO A 125 -2.07 6.74 -9.65
CA PRO A 125 -1.21 5.81 -8.93
C PRO A 125 -1.34 4.40 -9.50
N LYS A 126 -0.22 3.66 -9.52
CA LYS A 126 -0.28 2.24 -9.81
C LYS A 126 -0.91 1.55 -8.63
N MET A 127 -1.93 0.76 -8.90
CA MET A 127 -2.69 0.04 -7.91
C MET A 127 -2.83 -1.40 -8.33
N TRP A 128 -2.92 -2.29 -7.36
CA TRP A 128 -3.33 -3.68 -7.59
C TRP A 128 -4.06 -4.22 -6.39
N ILE A 129 -4.86 -5.26 -6.61
CA ILE A 129 -5.55 -5.97 -5.55
C ILE A 129 -4.81 -7.26 -5.23
N GLN A 130 -4.57 -7.50 -3.95
CA GLN A 130 -4.07 -8.76 -3.43
C GLN A 130 -5.16 -9.42 -2.58
N THR A 131 -5.49 -10.67 -2.90
CA THR A 131 -6.55 -11.43 -2.22
C THR A 131 -6.03 -12.64 -1.46
N ARG A 132 -4.81 -13.10 -1.77
CA ARG A 132 -4.26 -14.37 -1.24
C ARG A 132 -3.98 -14.34 0.26
N ASN A 133 -3.51 -13.21 0.79
CA ASN A 133 -3.21 -13.04 2.22
C ASN A 133 -4.37 -12.45 3.03
N ALA A 134 -5.58 -12.38 2.46
CA ALA A 134 -6.76 -11.87 3.15
C ALA A 134 -7.06 -12.62 4.46
N GLY A 135 -6.97 -13.96 4.43
CA GLY A 135 -7.17 -14.80 5.61
C GLY A 135 -6.14 -14.56 6.72
N LEU A 136 -4.88 -14.33 6.36
CA LEU A 136 -3.85 -13.94 7.33
C LEU A 136 -4.18 -12.58 7.93
N LEU A 137 -4.53 -11.58 7.12
CA LEU A 137 -4.86 -10.25 7.63
C LEU A 137 -6.09 -10.26 8.55
N GLN A 138 -7.10 -11.08 8.22
CA GLN A 138 -8.26 -11.32 9.10
C GLN A 138 -7.82 -11.90 10.45
N GLU A 139 -6.94 -12.91 10.46
CA GLU A 139 -6.45 -13.51 11.70
C GLU A 139 -5.65 -12.51 12.55
N MET A 140 -4.83 -11.67 11.90
CA MET A 140 -4.12 -10.58 12.58
C MET A 140 -5.11 -9.59 13.22
N HIS A 141 -6.20 -9.25 12.52
CA HIS A 141 -7.27 -8.40 13.07
C HIS A 141 -7.98 -9.07 14.26
N ASN A 142 -8.32 -10.35 14.15
CA ASN A 142 -8.99 -11.11 15.22
C ASN A 142 -8.14 -11.16 16.51
N ARG A 143 -6.81 -11.13 16.39
CA ARG A 143 -5.87 -11.04 17.50
C ARG A 143 -5.63 -9.61 18.00
N ASN A 144 -6.32 -8.63 17.43
CA ASN A 144 -6.18 -7.20 17.73
C ASN A 144 -4.75 -6.67 17.48
N TYR A 145 -4.07 -7.22 16.47
CA TYR A 145 -2.72 -6.79 16.12
C TYR A 145 -2.74 -5.53 15.25
N ARG A 146 -1.81 -4.62 15.53
CA ARG A 146 -1.55 -3.44 14.71
C ARG A 146 -0.55 -3.85 13.64
N CYS A 147 -0.82 -3.56 12.37
CA CYS A 147 -0.07 -4.15 11.27
C CYS A 147 0.56 -3.11 10.34
N LEU A 148 1.80 -3.40 9.93
CA LEU A 148 2.46 -2.81 8.76
C LEU A 148 2.64 -3.91 7.71
N VAL A 149 2.60 -3.55 6.43
CA VAL A 149 3.09 -4.46 5.38
C VAL A 149 4.58 -4.29 5.21
N ARG A 150 5.31 -5.41 5.17
CA ARG A 150 6.69 -5.43 4.74
C ARG A 150 6.77 -5.50 3.21
N SER A 151 7.07 -4.38 2.58
CA SER A 151 7.27 -4.28 1.13
C SER A 151 8.66 -4.82 0.76
N PHE A 152 8.73 -5.69 -0.26
CA PHE A 152 9.99 -6.24 -0.76
C PHE A 152 10.59 -5.30 -1.81
N CYS A 153 11.60 -4.51 -1.45
CA CYS A 153 12.40 -3.80 -2.45
C CYS A 153 13.35 -4.76 -3.17
N GLY A 154 12.91 -5.34 -4.29
CA GLY A 154 13.76 -6.15 -5.16
C GLY A 154 13.14 -6.40 -6.55
N LEU A 155 13.93 -6.22 -7.61
CA LEU A 155 13.59 -6.65 -8.97
C LEU A 155 13.32 -8.17 -8.96
N GLY A 156 12.06 -8.58 -9.10
CA GLY A 156 11.67 -9.99 -9.23
C GLY A 156 10.78 -10.57 -8.10
N LEU A 157 10.45 -9.79 -7.06
CA LEU A 157 9.56 -10.22 -5.96
C LEU A 157 8.12 -9.68 -6.08
N SER A 158 7.83 -8.92 -7.14
CA SER A 158 6.49 -8.38 -7.44
C SER A 158 5.51 -9.52 -7.73
N GLY A 159 4.62 -9.81 -6.78
CA GLY A 159 3.55 -10.81 -6.93
C GLY A 159 3.39 -11.76 -5.75
N TRP A 160 4.36 -11.82 -4.83
CA TRP A 160 4.20 -12.56 -3.58
C TRP A 160 3.38 -11.75 -2.57
N PRO A 161 2.40 -12.35 -1.89
CA PRO A 161 1.66 -11.65 -0.85
C PRO A 161 2.64 -11.19 0.25
N PRO A 162 2.68 -9.90 0.58
CA PRO A 162 3.64 -9.42 1.55
C PRO A 162 3.31 -9.93 2.95
N PRO A 163 4.33 -10.11 3.81
CA PRO A 163 4.09 -10.42 5.22
C PRO A 163 3.68 -9.17 5.99
N TYR A 164 3.00 -9.39 7.12
CA TYR A 164 2.52 -8.36 8.02
C TYR A 164 3.37 -8.32 9.30
N LEU A 165 3.91 -7.15 9.61
CA LEU A 165 4.64 -6.88 10.84
C LEU A 165 3.65 -6.39 11.91
N ALA A 166 3.71 -6.98 13.09
CA ALA A 166 2.96 -6.56 14.26
C ALA A 166 3.88 -6.44 15.47
N ASP A 167 3.41 -5.80 16.55
CA ASP A 167 4.21 -5.67 17.78
C ASP A 167 4.53 -7.05 18.34
N GLY A 168 5.80 -7.42 18.27
CA GLY A 168 6.29 -8.72 18.71
C GLY A 168 6.00 -9.90 17.77
N TYR A 169 5.48 -9.68 16.56
CA TYR A 169 5.07 -10.77 15.65
C TYR A 169 5.33 -10.48 14.17
N LEU A 170 5.51 -11.55 13.40
CA LEU A 170 5.52 -11.56 11.94
C LEU A 170 4.48 -12.56 11.44
N GLY A 171 3.52 -12.06 10.68
CA GLY A 171 2.56 -12.87 9.93
C GLY A 171 3.06 -13.10 8.51
N SER A 172 3.15 -14.35 8.07
CA SER A 172 3.63 -14.73 6.75
C SER A 172 2.63 -15.65 6.06
N TYR A 173 2.43 -15.47 4.76
CA TYR A 173 1.61 -16.34 3.93
C TYR A 173 2.52 -17.11 2.96
N SER A 174 2.32 -18.42 2.88
CA SER A 174 3.02 -19.31 1.95
C SER A 174 2.14 -19.53 0.71
N PRO A 175 2.55 -19.06 -0.48
CA PRO A 175 1.82 -19.28 -1.73
C PRO A 175 1.86 -20.71 -2.24
N ASP A 176 2.84 -21.50 -1.79
CA ASP A 176 3.05 -22.87 -2.28
C ASP A 176 2.01 -23.84 -1.74
N ASP A 177 1.57 -23.64 -0.50
CA ASP A 177 0.61 -24.51 0.19
C ASP A 177 -0.67 -23.78 0.65
N GLY A 178 -0.71 -22.45 0.55
CA GLY A 178 -1.87 -21.63 0.92
C GLY A 178 -2.05 -21.44 2.43
N TYR A 179 -1.10 -21.90 3.24
CA TYR A 179 -1.13 -21.70 4.68
C TYR A 179 -0.49 -20.37 5.07
N PHE A 180 -0.88 -19.88 6.24
CA PHE A 180 -0.22 -18.75 6.88
C PHE A 180 0.25 -19.13 8.29
N GLU A 181 1.29 -18.45 8.73
CA GLU A 181 1.84 -18.59 10.07
C GLU A 181 2.01 -17.22 10.72
N ILE A 182 1.99 -17.20 12.05
CA ILE A 182 2.27 -16.02 12.86
C ILE A 182 3.34 -16.44 13.86
N ILE A 183 4.55 -15.93 13.68
CA ILE A 183 5.71 -16.23 14.52
C ILE A 183 6.07 -15.04 15.40
N LYS A 184 6.71 -15.31 16.53
CA LYS A 184 7.17 -14.28 17.45
C LYS A 184 8.47 -13.66 16.94
N GLU A 185 8.51 -12.34 16.89
CA GLU A 185 9.65 -11.53 16.43
C GLU A 185 9.83 -10.31 17.35
N ASP A 186 10.87 -9.52 17.15
CA ASP A 186 11.14 -8.31 17.97
C ASP A 186 10.88 -7.02 17.16
N TYR A 187 9.61 -6.81 16.81
CA TYR A 187 9.16 -5.62 16.08
C TYR A 187 8.34 -4.69 16.98
N HIS A 188 8.50 -3.38 16.79
CA HIS A 188 7.71 -2.32 17.43
C HIS A 188 7.08 -1.44 16.35
N VAL A 189 5.90 -1.84 15.89
CA VAL A 189 5.21 -1.22 14.75
C VAL A 189 4.21 -0.14 15.15
N SER A 190 3.58 -0.25 16.32
CA SER A 190 2.55 0.72 16.74
C SER A 190 3.09 2.14 16.88
N GLU A 191 4.34 2.29 17.34
CA GLU A 191 5.02 3.58 17.40
C GLU A 191 5.22 4.19 16.02
N ILE A 192 5.57 3.36 15.03
CA ILE A 192 5.76 3.79 13.64
C ILE A 192 4.42 4.25 13.06
N ILE A 193 3.35 3.48 13.26
CA ILE A 193 2.01 3.81 12.75
C ILE A 193 1.55 5.13 13.36
N SER A 194 1.62 5.27 14.68
CA SER A 194 1.19 6.48 15.39
C SER A 194 1.98 7.71 14.94
N PHE A 195 3.29 7.56 14.74
CA PHE A 195 4.14 8.65 14.27
C PHE A 195 3.87 9.05 12.81
N ARG A 196 3.51 8.10 11.95
CA ARG A 196 3.43 8.30 10.49
C ARG A 196 2.02 8.57 9.96
N LEU A 197 1.00 7.94 10.54
CA LEU A 197 -0.41 8.08 10.17
C LEU A 197 -1.23 8.75 11.27
N GLY A 198 -0.90 8.51 12.54
CA GLY A 198 -1.73 8.90 13.68
C GLY A 198 -2.31 7.69 14.41
N GLU A 199 -2.72 7.89 15.66
CA GLU A 199 -3.25 6.83 16.52
C GLU A 199 -4.60 6.28 16.02
N GLU A 200 -5.37 7.11 15.32
CA GLU A 200 -6.65 6.75 14.69
C GLU A 200 -6.50 5.69 13.58
N HIS A 201 -5.28 5.42 13.13
CA HIS A 201 -4.93 4.44 12.10
C HIS A 201 -4.19 3.22 12.66
N LEU A 202 -4.13 3.06 13.98
CA LEU A 202 -3.60 1.84 14.61
C LEU A 202 -4.40 0.60 14.18
N ASP A 203 -5.73 0.72 14.16
CA ASP A 203 -6.59 -0.30 13.58
C ASP A 203 -6.76 -0.10 12.09
N PHE A 204 -6.17 -0.99 11.30
CA PHE A 204 -6.23 -0.96 9.85
C PHE A 204 -7.62 -1.29 9.28
N MET A 205 -8.54 -1.85 10.08
CA MET A 205 -9.94 -2.07 9.71
C MET A 205 -10.87 -0.95 10.17
N ALA A 206 -10.37 0.06 10.90
CA ALA A 206 -11.18 1.18 11.34
C ALA A 206 -11.69 2.04 10.18
N ASN A 207 -12.74 2.81 10.48
CA ASN A 207 -13.40 3.75 9.58
C ASN A 207 -13.80 3.11 8.23
N PRO A 208 -14.55 1.98 8.25
CA PRO A 208 -15.02 1.36 7.02
C PRO A 208 -15.99 2.31 6.30
N GLU A 209 -15.77 2.50 5.01
CA GLU A 209 -16.69 3.23 4.14
C GLU A 209 -17.16 2.30 3.02
N ARG A 210 -18.43 2.40 2.63
CA ARG A 210 -18.95 1.59 1.53
C ARG A 210 -18.28 2.01 0.23
N VAL A 211 -17.77 1.04 -0.51
CA VAL A 211 -17.08 1.27 -1.79
C VAL A 211 -17.98 2.03 -2.75
N VAL A 212 -19.25 1.62 -2.87
CA VAL A 212 -20.24 2.23 -3.75
C VAL A 212 -20.56 3.69 -3.40
N ASP A 213 -20.41 4.10 -2.14
CA ASP A 213 -20.73 5.46 -1.71
C ASP A 213 -19.57 6.43 -1.98
N LEU A 214 -18.33 5.93 -1.99
CA LEU A 214 -17.13 6.71 -2.33
C LEU A 214 -17.02 7.03 -3.83
N VAL A 215 -17.57 6.17 -4.69
CA VAL A 215 -17.43 6.27 -6.16
C VAL A 215 -18.58 7.02 -6.84
N LYS A 216 -19.64 7.36 -6.09
CA LYS A 216 -20.69 8.29 -6.55
C LYS A 216 -20.13 9.72 -6.67
#